data_AF-G0A5T2-F1
#
_entry.id   AF-G0A5T2-F1
#
_cell.length_a   1.000
_cell.length_b   1.000
_cell.length_c   1.000
_cell.angle_alpha   90.00
_cell.angle_beta   90.00
_cell.angle_gamma   90.00
#
_symmetry.space_group_name_H-M   'P 1'
#
loop_
_entity.id
_entity.type
_entity.pdbx_description
1 polymer ?
#
loop_
_entity_poly.entity_id
_entity_poly.type
_entity_poly.pdbx_seq_one_letter_code
_entity_poly.pdbx_strand_id
1 'polypeptide(L)'
;MSLLFRYLSSCWFLHDPSDLVPPKSFMWKNVTFYLISGFIVEGLISDPADGVLEVLGRFIMAFSSIAVLLLFEKKWSYFNQLYTSIFVCENFIMTLAVGAEMLDLWMTMEHVEMREEINIGAATFLVLWYIAIVSYIFKRFFSHPTSVSVIYAISYFVLTYGIPMMLMDI
;
A
#
# COMPACT_ATOMS: atom_id res chain seq x y z
N MET A 1 0.08 19.82 14.14
CA MET A 1 0.23 19.25 12.77
C MET A 1 -0.45 17.90 12.76
N SER A 2 -1.42 17.68 11.86
CA SER A 2 -2.24 16.46 11.89
C SER A 2 -1.32 15.23 11.77
N LEU A 3 -1.59 14.21 12.59
CA LEU A 3 -0.85 12.94 12.65
C LEU A 3 -0.61 12.35 11.23
N LEU A 4 -1.58 12.56 10.35
CA LEU A 4 -1.56 12.19 8.94
C LEU A 4 -0.37 12.77 8.16
N PHE A 5 -0.04 14.07 8.31
CA PHE A 5 1.11 14.66 7.62
C PHE A 5 2.45 14.07 8.08
N ARG A 6 2.54 13.63 9.34
CA ARG A 6 3.74 12.94 9.84
C ARG A 6 3.86 11.51 9.31
N TYR A 7 2.74 10.82 9.09
CA TYR A 7 2.76 9.52 8.41
C TYR A 7 3.10 9.68 6.92
N LEU A 8 2.55 10.68 6.25
CA LEU A 8 2.89 11.01 4.86
C LEU A 8 4.38 11.34 4.70
N SER A 9 4.98 12.09 5.63
CA SER A 9 6.43 12.35 5.58
C SER A 9 7.27 11.07 5.76
N SER A 10 6.77 10.08 6.50
CA SER A 10 7.40 8.75 6.57
C SER A 10 7.37 8.00 5.23
N CYS A 11 6.36 8.22 4.38
CA CYS A 11 6.31 7.69 3.02
C CYS A 11 7.35 8.33 2.07
N TRP A 12 7.94 9.46 2.48
CA TRP A 12 9.08 10.12 1.83
C TRP A 12 10.41 9.87 2.55
N PHE A 13 10.47 8.88 3.46
CA PHE A 13 11.66 8.54 4.25
C PHE A 13 12.15 9.67 5.19
N LEU A 14 11.34 10.69 5.44
CA LEU A 14 11.75 11.89 6.19
C LEU A 14 11.61 11.73 7.71
N HIS A 15 10.77 10.82 8.19
CA HIS A 15 10.52 10.59 9.62
C HIS A 15 10.59 9.10 9.96
N ASP A 16 10.87 8.81 11.23
CA ASP A 16 10.87 7.44 11.73
C ASP A 16 9.44 6.99 12.06
N PRO A 17 8.91 5.95 11.38
CA PRO A 17 7.55 5.49 11.61
C PRO A 17 7.36 4.80 12.97
N SER A 18 8.42 4.36 13.65
CA SER A 18 8.31 3.75 14.98
C SER A 18 8.01 4.74 16.10
N ASP A 19 8.26 6.04 15.87
CA ASP A 19 8.01 7.09 16.88
C ASP A 19 6.55 7.58 16.85
N LEU A 20 5.77 7.12 15.87
CA LEU A 20 4.39 7.53 15.66
C LEU A 20 3.44 6.52 16.31
N VAL A 21 2.86 6.92 17.45
CA VAL A 21 1.86 6.13 18.18
C VAL A 21 0.45 6.61 17.83
N PRO A 22 -0.31 5.91 16.96
CA PRO A 22 -1.64 6.33 16.59
C PRO A 22 -2.67 5.88 17.63
N PRO A 23 -3.70 6.69 17.91
CA PRO A 23 -4.85 6.21 18.67
C PRO A 23 -5.61 5.15 17.85
N LYS A 24 -6.21 4.16 18.52
CA LYS A 24 -6.98 3.08 17.85
C LYS A 24 -8.09 3.61 16.93
N SER A 25 -8.67 4.77 17.27
CA SER A 25 -9.68 5.43 16.45
C SER A 25 -9.13 5.93 15.11
N PHE A 26 -7.85 6.32 15.05
CA PHE A 26 -7.20 6.75 13.81
C PHE A 26 -6.93 5.55 12.89
N MET A 27 -6.48 4.43 13.46
CA MET A 27 -6.28 3.19 12.71
C MET A 27 -7.57 2.75 12.00
N TRP A 28 -8.69 2.65 12.74
CA TRP A 28 -9.97 2.25 12.16
C TRP A 28 -10.49 3.25 11.13
N LYS A 29 -10.31 4.56 11.34
CA LYS A 29 -10.66 5.56 10.32
C LYS A 29 -9.85 5.36 9.03
N ASN A 30 -8.57 5.02 9.15
CA ASN A 30 -7.71 4.76 7.99
C ASN A 30 -8.13 3.49 7.24
N VAL A 31 -8.51 2.44 7.96
CA VAL A 31 -9.08 1.20 7.37
C VAL A 31 -10.39 1.49 6.66
N THR A 32 -11.31 2.18 7.32
CA THR A 32 -12.60 2.53 6.73
C THR A 32 -12.41 3.41 5.49
N PHE A 33 -11.47 4.35 5.54
CA PHE A 33 -11.10 5.15 4.37
C PHE A 33 -10.59 4.26 3.24
N TYR A 34 -9.60 3.39 3.50
CA TYR A 34 -9.04 2.47 2.51
C TYR A 34 -10.11 1.58 1.85
N LEU A 35 -11.00 0.98 2.65
CA LEU A 35 -12.04 0.11 2.13
C LEU A 35 -13.07 0.87 1.29
N ILE A 36 -13.57 2.01 1.78
CA ILE A 36 -14.54 2.83 1.05
C ILE A 36 -13.93 3.35 -0.25
N SER A 37 -12.71 3.91 -0.20
CA SER A 37 -12.03 4.41 -1.39
C SER A 37 -11.73 3.28 -2.37
N GLY A 38 -11.26 2.14 -1.86
CA GLY A 38 -10.97 0.97 -2.68
C GLY A 38 -12.22 0.44 -3.40
N PHE A 39 -13.32 0.25 -2.69
CA PHE A 39 -14.58 -0.22 -3.31
C PHE A 39 -15.13 0.75 -4.35
N ILE A 40 -15.00 2.06 -4.13
CA ILE A 40 -15.42 3.05 -5.12
C ILE A 40 -14.52 2.98 -6.36
N VAL A 41 -13.20 2.95 -6.18
CA VAL A 41 -12.25 2.96 -7.30
C VAL A 41 -12.35 1.67 -8.10
N GLU A 42 -12.22 0.51 -7.45
CA GLU A 42 -12.24 -0.77 -8.16
C GLU A 42 -13.63 -1.07 -8.73
N GLY A 43 -14.71 -0.69 -8.02
CA GLY A 43 -16.06 -0.80 -8.57
C GLY A 43 -16.38 0.16 -9.72
N LEU A 44 -15.52 1.15 -10.00
CA LEU A 44 -15.59 1.99 -11.20
C LEU A 44 -14.75 1.44 -12.36
N ILE A 45 -13.73 0.62 -12.07
CA ILE A 45 -12.81 0.05 -13.06
C ILE A 45 -13.32 -1.33 -13.54
N SER A 46 -13.84 -2.15 -12.63
CA SER A 46 -14.31 -3.51 -12.89
C SER A 46 -15.77 -3.71 -12.45
N ASP A 47 -16.30 -4.92 -12.67
CA ASP A 47 -17.61 -5.26 -12.14
C ASP A 47 -17.64 -5.06 -10.62
N PRO A 48 -18.67 -4.40 -10.03
CA PRO A 48 -18.68 -4.05 -8.62
C PRO A 48 -18.49 -5.23 -7.67
N ALA A 49 -18.87 -6.44 -8.07
CA ALA A 49 -18.67 -7.65 -7.30
C ALA A 49 -17.19 -8.06 -7.24
N ASP A 50 -16.49 -7.99 -8.37
CA ASP A 50 -15.09 -8.35 -8.48
C ASP A 50 -14.21 -7.30 -7.81
N GLY A 51 -14.49 -6.01 -8.01
CA GLY A 51 -13.78 -4.93 -7.34
C GLY A 51 -13.91 -4.96 -5.81
N VAL A 52 -15.08 -5.35 -5.28
CA VAL A 52 -15.24 -5.55 -3.83
C VAL A 52 -14.42 -6.74 -3.33
N LEU A 53 -14.43 -7.85 -4.07
CA LEU A 53 -13.68 -9.05 -3.72
C LEU A 53 -12.17 -8.79 -3.74
N GLU A 54 -11.69 -7.98 -4.68
CA GLU A 54 -10.31 -7.56 -4.79
C GLU A 54 -9.83 -6.74 -3.60
N VAL A 55 -10.57 -5.69 -3.26
CA VAL A 55 -10.21 -4.81 -2.15
C VAL A 55 -10.26 -5.56 -0.83
N LEU A 56 -11.26 -6.45 -0.63
CA LEU A 56 -11.35 -7.30 0.56
C LEU A 56 -10.21 -8.33 0.60
N GLY A 57 -9.87 -8.94 -0.52
CA GLY A 57 -8.75 -9.88 -0.64
C GLY A 57 -7.43 -9.23 -0.25
N ARG A 58 -7.11 -8.08 -0.85
CA ARG A 58 -5.93 -7.27 -0.50
C ARG A 58 -5.93 -6.90 0.99
N PHE A 59 -7.07 -6.44 1.52
CA PHE A 59 -7.20 -6.08 2.93
C PHE A 59 -6.93 -7.25 3.88
N ILE A 60 -7.54 -8.41 3.63
CA ILE A 60 -7.37 -9.62 4.47
C ILE A 60 -5.93 -10.12 4.41
N MET A 61 -5.34 -10.15 3.22
CA MET A 61 -3.95 -10.57 3.02
C MET A 61 -2.96 -9.62 3.67
N ALA A 62 -3.15 -8.30 3.55
CA ALA A 62 -2.33 -7.30 4.21
C ALA A 62 -2.39 -7.43 5.74
N PHE A 63 -3.62 -7.52 6.29
CA PHE A 63 -3.85 -7.60 7.73
C PHE A 63 -3.26 -8.89 8.32
N SER A 64 -3.52 -10.04 7.68
CA SER A 64 -3.00 -11.33 8.11
C SER A 64 -1.48 -11.40 8.00
N SER A 65 -0.88 -10.89 6.92
CA SER A 65 0.58 -10.88 6.74
C SER A 65 1.29 -10.06 7.81
N ILE A 66 0.77 -8.86 8.13
CA ILE A 66 1.32 -8.02 9.21
C ILE A 66 1.15 -8.69 10.57
N ALA A 67 -0.01 -9.29 10.84
CA ALA A 67 -0.28 -9.99 12.09
C ALA A 67 0.67 -11.19 12.28
N VAL A 68 0.88 -11.99 11.24
CA VAL A 68 1.79 -13.13 11.24
C VAL A 68 3.23 -12.67 11.43
N LEU A 69 3.68 -11.64 10.73
CA LEU A 69 5.03 -11.10 10.86
C LEU A 69 5.32 -10.63 12.30
N LEU A 70 4.37 -9.92 12.92
CA LEU A 70 4.51 -9.44 14.30
C LEU A 70 4.44 -10.55 15.35
N LEU A 71 3.70 -11.63 15.07
CA LEU A 71 3.69 -12.84 15.88
C LEU A 71 5.07 -13.51 15.89
N PHE A 72 5.69 -13.67 14.73
CA PHE A 72 7.04 -14.25 14.60
C PHE A 72 8.10 -13.42 15.33
N GLU A 73 8.02 -12.10 15.22
CA GLU A 73 8.96 -11.15 15.83
C GLU A 73 8.66 -10.85 17.32
N LYS A 74 7.59 -11.43 17.89
CA LYS A 74 7.14 -11.23 19.28
C LYS A 74 6.90 -9.75 19.65
N LYS A 75 6.59 -8.90 18.66
CA LYS A 75 6.45 -7.44 18.80
C LYS A 75 5.00 -6.96 18.71
N TRP A 76 4.05 -7.72 19.27
CA TRP A 76 2.60 -7.43 19.20
C TRP A 76 2.18 -6.01 19.61
N SER A 77 2.90 -5.37 20.53
CA SER A 77 2.62 -4.00 20.97
C SER A 77 2.66 -2.97 19.83
N TYR A 78 3.47 -3.24 18.80
CA TYR A 78 3.64 -2.36 17.64
C TYR A 78 2.59 -2.56 16.54
N PHE A 79 1.62 -3.46 16.72
CA PHE A 79 0.62 -3.78 15.71
C PHE A 79 -0.08 -2.55 15.13
N ASN A 80 -0.66 -1.71 16.00
CA ASN A 80 -1.39 -0.52 15.55
C ASN A 80 -0.48 0.48 14.81
N GLN A 81 0.79 0.58 15.20
CA GLN A 81 1.74 1.54 14.62
C GLN A 81 2.20 1.08 13.25
N LEU A 82 2.64 -0.19 13.15
CA LEU A 82 3.10 -0.78 11.89
C LEU A 82 1.99 -0.80 10.86
N TYR A 83 0.80 -1.26 11.28
CA TYR A 83 -0.36 -1.35 10.42
C TYR A 83 -0.81 0.03 9.90
N THR A 84 -0.89 1.03 10.78
CA THR A 84 -1.26 2.40 10.37
C THR A 84 -0.21 2.99 9.42
N SER A 85 1.08 2.76 9.67
CA SER A 85 2.16 3.28 8.82
C SER A 85 2.06 2.74 7.39
N ILE A 86 1.85 1.42 7.26
CA ILE A 86 1.73 0.77 5.96
C ILE A 86 0.48 1.25 5.24
N PHE A 87 -0.70 1.19 5.88
CA PHE A 87 -1.96 1.59 5.23
C PHE A 87 -2.02 3.07 4.86
N VAL A 88 -1.42 3.99 5.63
CA VAL A 88 -1.35 5.40 5.21
C VAL A 88 -0.49 5.56 3.97
N CYS A 89 0.67 4.90 3.90
CA CYS A 89 1.51 4.96 2.71
C CYS A 89 0.90 4.23 1.51
N GLU A 90 0.13 3.17 1.75
CA GLU A 90 -0.63 2.48 0.74
C GLU A 90 -1.72 3.37 0.14
N ASN A 91 -2.52 4.03 0.98
CA ASN A 91 -3.50 5.03 0.53
C ASN A 91 -2.85 6.16 -0.29
N PHE A 92 -1.65 6.59 0.10
CA PHE A 92 -0.88 7.59 -0.64
C PHE A 92 -0.47 7.08 -2.03
N ILE A 93 0.12 5.89 -2.12
CA ILE A 93 0.52 5.28 -3.41
C ILE A 93 -0.70 5.00 -4.28
N MET A 94 -1.80 4.51 -3.72
CA MET A 94 -3.06 4.28 -4.44
C MET A 94 -3.62 5.57 -5.05
N THR A 95 -3.54 6.68 -4.31
CA THR A 95 -3.94 8.00 -4.84
C THR A 95 -3.08 8.43 -6.02
N LEU A 96 -1.76 8.16 -5.97
CA LEU A 96 -0.86 8.43 -7.09
C LEU A 96 -1.15 7.51 -8.29
N ALA A 97 -1.48 6.24 -8.04
CA ALA A 97 -1.85 5.29 -9.09
C ALA A 97 -3.12 5.73 -9.83
N VAL A 98 -4.17 6.16 -9.12
CA VAL A 98 -5.37 6.77 -9.74
C VAL A 98 -5.01 7.98 -10.60
N GLY A 99 -4.05 8.80 -10.16
CA GLY A 99 -3.52 9.91 -10.95
C GLY A 99 -2.80 9.47 -12.23
N ALA A 100 -2.06 8.36 -12.17
CA ALA A 100 -1.39 7.77 -13.33
C ALA A 100 -2.39 7.22 -14.35
N GLU A 101 -3.46 6.56 -13.91
CA GLU A 101 -4.55 6.11 -14.78
C GLU A 101 -5.29 7.28 -15.44
N MET A 102 -5.54 8.37 -14.69
CA MET A 102 -6.12 9.59 -15.26
C MET A 102 -5.22 10.23 -16.32
N LEU A 103 -3.89 10.20 -16.10
CA LEU A 103 -2.92 10.65 -17.10
C LEU A 103 -2.98 9.76 -18.36
N ASP A 104 -3.11 8.45 -18.18
CA ASP A 104 -3.23 7.49 -19.27
C ASP A 104 -4.49 7.73 -20.11
N LEU A 105 -5.64 7.98 -19.47
CA LEU A 105 -6.88 8.37 -20.16
C LEU A 105 -6.71 9.68 -20.95
N TRP A 106 -6.04 10.67 -20.37
CA TRP A 106 -5.78 11.94 -21.05
C TRP A 106 -4.85 11.76 -22.26
N MET A 107 -3.76 10.99 -22.12
CA MET A 107 -2.86 10.65 -23.24
C MET A 107 -3.57 9.85 -24.33
N THR A 108 -4.56 9.03 -23.96
CA THR A 108 -5.42 8.30 -24.91
C THR A 108 -6.25 9.26 -25.76
N MET A 109 -6.80 10.30 -25.15
CA MET A 109 -7.55 11.33 -25.87
C MET A 109 -6.67 12.10 -26.86
N GLU A 110 -5.43 12.43 -26.45
CA GLU A 110 -4.48 13.21 -27.25
C GLU A 110 -3.67 12.35 -28.27
N HIS A 111 -3.91 11.04 -28.34
CA HIS A 111 -3.26 10.09 -29.27
C HIS A 111 -1.72 10.12 -29.22
N VAL A 112 -1.15 10.14 -28.02
CA VAL A 112 0.32 10.11 -27.83
C VAL A 112 0.88 8.72 -28.16
N GLU A 113 1.81 8.63 -29.12
CA GLU A 113 2.41 7.35 -29.55
C GLU A 113 3.19 6.62 -28.44
N MET A 114 3.81 7.35 -27.49
CA MET A 114 4.60 6.78 -26.39
C MET A 114 3.78 6.46 -25.11
N ARG A 115 2.45 6.37 -25.22
CA ARG A 115 1.55 6.15 -24.08
C ARG A 115 1.91 4.90 -23.25
N GLU A 116 2.11 3.77 -23.93
CA GLU A 116 2.32 2.47 -23.28
C GLU A 116 3.62 2.44 -22.45
N GLU A 117 4.71 3.00 -23.00
CA GLU A 117 5.99 3.10 -22.30
C GLU A 117 5.90 4.00 -21.05
N ILE A 118 5.17 5.11 -21.15
CA ILE A 118 4.96 6.04 -20.03
C ILE A 118 4.13 5.37 -18.94
N ASN A 119 3.05 4.66 -19.29
CA ASN A 119 2.19 4.01 -18.31
C ASN A 119 2.93 2.87 -17.59
N ILE A 120 3.62 2.00 -18.34
CA ILE A 120 4.44 0.91 -17.76
C ILE A 120 5.54 1.48 -16.88
N GLY A 121 6.20 2.56 -17.31
CA GLY A 121 7.22 3.26 -16.53
C GLY A 121 6.67 3.82 -15.22
N ALA A 122 5.51 4.47 -15.26
CA ALA A 122 4.83 5.02 -14.08
C ALA A 122 4.41 3.93 -13.10
N ALA A 123 3.78 2.85 -13.58
CA ALA A 123 3.38 1.71 -12.77
C ALA A 123 4.60 1.04 -12.10
N THR A 124 5.67 0.79 -12.86
CA THR A 124 6.91 0.19 -12.34
C THR A 124 7.54 1.07 -11.27
N PHE A 125 7.58 2.39 -11.49
CA PHE A 125 8.10 3.35 -10.52
C PHE A 125 7.29 3.33 -9.22
N LEU A 126 5.95 3.33 -9.29
CA LEU A 126 5.09 3.29 -8.11
C LEU A 126 5.26 1.99 -7.30
N VAL A 127 5.39 0.84 -7.98
CA VAL A 127 5.66 -0.45 -7.32
C VAL A 127 7.01 -0.44 -6.61
N LEU A 128 8.07 0.00 -7.30
CA LEU A 128 9.41 0.09 -6.70
C LEU A 128 9.43 1.06 -5.51
N TRP A 129 8.72 2.18 -5.63
CA TRP A 129 8.59 3.16 -4.56
C TRP A 129 7.85 2.56 -3.35
N TYR A 130 6.76 1.83 -3.58
CA TYR A 130 6.04 1.14 -2.52
C TYR A 130 6.92 0.12 -1.79
N ILE A 131 7.64 -0.73 -2.53
CA ILE A 131 8.58 -1.70 -1.94
C ILE A 131 9.65 -0.99 -1.12
N ALA A 132 10.17 0.14 -1.60
CA ALA A 132 11.13 0.95 -0.87
C ALA A 132 10.55 1.50 0.44
N ILE A 133 9.32 2.04 0.43
CA ILE A 133 8.63 2.52 1.64
C ILE A 133 8.44 1.38 2.65
N VAL A 134 7.87 0.25 2.23
CA VAL A 134 7.57 -0.87 3.12
C VAL A 134 8.87 -1.45 3.70
N SER A 135 9.92 -1.57 2.88
CA SER A 135 11.25 -2.01 3.35
C SER A 135 11.81 -1.05 4.40
N TYR A 136 11.68 0.26 4.19
CA TYR A 136 12.09 1.26 5.18
C TYR A 136 11.30 1.12 6.49
N ILE A 137 9.98 0.95 6.42
CA ILE A 137 9.13 0.72 7.59
C ILE A 137 9.59 -0.52 8.35
N PHE A 138 9.75 -1.66 7.67
CA PHE A 138 10.21 -2.90 8.31
C PHE A 138 11.62 -2.78 8.92
N LYS A 139 12.54 -2.10 8.24
CA LYS A 139 13.87 -1.81 8.77
C LYS A 139 13.79 -1.08 10.10
N ARG A 140 12.93 -0.05 10.21
CA ARG A 140 12.79 0.75 11.42
C ARG A 140 12.12 0.00 12.56
N PHE A 141 11.03 -0.71 12.30
CA PHE A 141 10.29 -1.45 13.33
C PHE A 141 11.03 -2.70 13.85
N PHE A 142 11.71 -3.42 12.97
CA PHE A 142 12.39 -4.67 13.34
C PHE A 142 13.88 -4.51 13.59
N SER A 143 14.47 -3.35 13.26
CA SER A 143 15.91 -3.09 13.34
C SER A 143 16.75 -4.07 12.50
N HIS A 144 16.15 -4.64 11.47
CA HIS A 144 16.79 -5.60 10.56
C HIS A 144 17.77 -4.91 9.60
N PRO A 145 18.78 -5.64 9.07
CA PRO A 145 19.59 -5.14 7.97
C PRO A 145 18.72 -4.92 6.73
N THR A 146 19.11 -3.95 5.89
CA THR A 146 18.27 -3.49 4.76
C THR A 146 17.92 -4.62 3.79
N SER A 147 18.83 -5.57 3.55
CA SER A 147 18.58 -6.73 2.69
C SER A 147 17.40 -7.59 3.18
N VAL A 148 17.31 -7.83 4.49
CA VAL A 148 16.24 -8.65 5.09
C VAL A 148 14.92 -7.90 5.01
N SER A 149 14.92 -6.58 5.25
CA SER A 149 13.72 -5.74 5.13
C SER A 149 13.18 -5.67 3.71
N VAL A 150 14.06 -5.66 2.69
CA VAL A 150 13.64 -5.73 1.28
C VAL A 150 12.99 -7.07 0.97
N ILE A 151 13.56 -8.19 1.44
CA ILE A 151 12.96 -9.52 1.24
C ILE A 151 11.56 -9.56 1.85
N TYR A 152 11.39 -9.10 3.09
CA TYR A 152 10.06 -9.05 3.72
C TYR A 152 9.10 -8.13 2.98
N ALA A 153 9.55 -6.98 2.47
CA ALA A 153 8.72 -6.06 1.69
C ALA A 153 8.24 -6.68 0.37
N ILE A 154 9.12 -7.39 -0.34
CA ILE A 154 8.78 -8.11 -1.57
C ILE A 154 7.80 -9.24 -1.26
N SER A 155 8.07 -10.05 -0.23
CA SER A 155 7.16 -11.11 0.19
C SER A 155 5.79 -10.57 0.56
N TYR A 156 5.74 -9.47 1.32
CA TYR A 156 4.51 -8.79 1.68
C TYR A 156 3.76 -8.27 0.45
N PHE A 157 4.46 -7.66 -0.51
CA PHE A 157 3.86 -7.19 -1.77
C PHE A 157 3.25 -8.34 -2.58
N VAL A 158 3.98 -9.44 -2.76
CA VAL A 158 3.50 -10.62 -3.50
C VAL A 158 2.28 -11.25 -2.81
N LEU A 159 2.29 -11.37 -1.49
CA LEU A 159 1.16 -11.91 -0.74
C LEU A 159 -0.07 -11.00 -0.82
N THR A 160 0.13 -9.68 -0.79
CA THR A 160 -0.96 -8.70 -0.71
C THR A 160 -1.57 -8.38 -2.07
N TYR A 161 -0.76 -8.31 -3.13
CA TYR A 161 -1.20 -7.92 -4.48
C TYR A 161 -1.12 -9.07 -5.48
N GLY A 162 -0.06 -9.88 -5.41
CA GLY A 162 0.14 -10.98 -6.37
C GLY A 162 -0.89 -12.09 -6.22
N ILE A 163 -1.17 -12.52 -4.99
CA ILE A 163 -2.14 -13.61 -4.75
C ILE A 163 -3.56 -13.21 -5.14
N PRO A 164 -4.11 -12.05 -4.71
CA PRO A 164 -5.45 -11.66 -5.13
C PRO A 164 -5.60 -11.52 -6.65
N MET A 165 -4.64 -10.89 -7.35
CA MET A 165 -4.68 -10.83 -8.82
C MET A 165 -4.72 -12.22 -9.46
N MET A 166 -3.85 -13.13 -9.02
CA MET A 166 -3.81 -14.50 -9.52
C MET A 166 -5.11 -15.29 -9.29
N LEU A 167 -5.90 -14.94 -8.27
CA LEU A 167 -7.17 -15.60 -7.97
C LEU A 167 -8.34 -15.05 -8.77
N MET A 168 -8.23 -13.82 -9.30
CA MET A 168 -9.28 -13.18 -10.10
C MET A 168 -9.12 -13.43 -11.60
N ASP A 169 -7.90 -13.73 -12.07
CA ASP A 169 -7.63 -14.08 -13.47
C ASP A 169 -7.93 -15.57 -13.82
N ILE A 170 -8.50 -16.36 -12.90
CA ILE A 170 -8.86 -17.80 -13.06
C ILE A 170 -10.37 -17.95 -13.24
#